data_AF-A0ABD3RV73-F1
#
_entry.id   AF-A0ABD3RV73-F1
#
_cell.length_a   1.000
_cell.length_b   1.000
_cell.length_c   1.000
_cell.angle_alpha   90.00
_cell.angle_beta   90.00
_cell.angle_gamma   90.00
#
_symmetry.space_group_name_H-M   'P 1'
#
loop_
_entity.id
_entity.type
_entity.pdbx_description
1 polymer ?
#
loop_
_entity_poly.entity_id
_entity_poly.type
_entity_poly.pdbx_seq_one_letter_code
_entity_poly.pdbx_strand_id
1 'polypeptide(L)'
;MPNENAIAVPILDEDTAMFVHHFTVNLVKECASTTETVDFPGSMIYVWAPGDEGMAMTSDVGFPLFDTENRQSVSIEIHYHNPSLVPGMIDSSGMRFYHAYDERTHKAGILEIGDPWLMLYDTSIGHGLTKHSFTCPGNCSNTFVADEGVTILSEALHVHKSGVGMTNEVIRNGEVFSYGRR
;
A
#
# COMPACT_ATOMS: atom_id res chain seq x y z
N MET A 1 -25.73 0.87 -7.03
CA MET A 1 -25.09 -0.27 -7.73
C MET A 1 -23.65 -0.31 -7.24
N PRO A 2 -23.06 -1.46 -6.90
CA PRO A 2 -21.63 -1.49 -6.60
C PRO A 2 -20.90 -0.99 -7.85
N ASN A 3 -19.94 -0.08 -7.69
CA ASN A 3 -19.14 0.44 -8.78
C ASN A 3 -18.57 -0.74 -9.58
N GLU A 4 -18.94 -0.90 -10.85
CA GLU A 4 -18.47 -2.00 -11.72
C GLU A 4 -16.94 -1.99 -11.92
N ASN A 5 -16.30 -0.88 -11.51
CA ASN A 5 -14.87 -0.63 -11.58
C ASN A 5 -14.16 -0.74 -10.22
N ALA A 6 -14.88 -0.95 -9.12
CA ALA A 6 -14.26 -1.15 -7.81
C ALA A 6 -13.49 -2.47 -7.82
N ILE A 7 -12.26 -2.47 -7.30
CA ILE A 7 -11.41 -3.66 -7.22
C ILE A 7 -11.11 -4.08 -5.78
N ALA A 8 -11.17 -3.14 -4.83
CA ALA A 8 -11.04 -3.42 -3.41
C ALA A 8 -11.82 -2.40 -2.57
N VAL A 9 -12.58 -2.86 -1.57
CA VAL A 9 -13.27 -2.01 -0.58
C VAL A 9 -13.14 -2.60 0.84
N PRO A 10 -12.95 -1.77 1.88
CA PRO A 10 -12.91 -2.25 3.26
C PRO A 10 -14.28 -2.80 3.70
N ILE A 11 -14.25 -3.78 4.59
CA ILE A 11 -15.41 -4.22 5.38
C ILE A 11 -14.98 -4.09 6.84
N LEU A 12 -15.55 -3.13 7.56
CA LEU A 12 -15.25 -2.92 8.97
C LEU A 12 -16.38 -3.50 9.81
N ASP A 13 -16.02 -4.24 10.86
CA ASP A 13 -16.92 -4.62 11.92
C ASP A 13 -17.27 -3.38 12.75
N GLU A 14 -18.57 -3.09 12.89
CA GLU A 14 -19.04 -1.84 13.50
C GLU A 14 -18.57 -1.68 14.96
N ASP A 15 -18.44 -2.79 15.69
CA ASP A 15 -18.07 -2.78 17.11
C ASP A 15 -16.56 -2.55 17.33
N THR A 16 -15.73 -2.82 16.32
CA THR A 16 -14.26 -2.76 16.41
C THR A 16 -13.61 -1.84 15.38
N ALA A 17 -14.39 -1.24 14.47
CA ALA A 17 -13.91 -0.35 13.40
C ALA A 17 -12.96 0.75 13.92
N MET A 18 -13.23 1.28 15.11
CA MET A 18 -12.40 2.32 15.74
C MET A 18 -10.97 1.86 16.09
N PHE A 19 -10.73 0.56 16.18
CA PHE A 19 -9.42 -0.01 16.49
C PHE A 19 -8.63 -0.37 15.23
N VAL A 20 -9.27 -0.50 14.07
CA VAL A 20 -8.59 -0.85 12.81
C VAL A 20 -7.86 0.38 12.27
N HIS A 21 -6.53 0.37 12.32
CA HIS A 21 -5.70 1.48 11.89
C HIS A 21 -5.30 1.39 10.41
N HIS A 22 -5.03 0.19 9.88
CA HIS A 22 -4.89 -0.06 8.44
C HIS A 22 -4.94 -1.55 8.11
N PHE A 23 -5.17 -1.85 6.83
CA PHE A 23 -4.94 -3.17 6.23
C PHE A 23 -3.75 -3.10 5.27
N THR A 24 -2.93 -4.15 5.23
CA THR A 24 -2.10 -4.45 4.06
C THR A 24 -2.49 -5.81 3.49
N VAL A 25 -2.57 -5.92 2.18
CA VAL A 25 -2.95 -7.16 1.50
C VAL A 25 -1.90 -7.52 0.47
N ASN A 26 -1.34 -8.71 0.63
CA ASN A 26 -0.24 -9.23 -0.16
C ASN A 26 -0.59 -10.58 -0.77
N LEU A 27 -0.15 -10.81 -2.00
CA LEU A 27 -0.11 -12.14 -2.60
C LEU A 27 1.22 -12.80 -2.24
N VAL A 28 1.13 -13.98 -1.64
CA VAL A 28 2.28 -14.72 -1.12
C VAL A 28 2.25 -16.17 -1.62
N LYS A 29 3.39 -16.87 -1.56
CA LYS A 29 3.42 -18.29 -1.93
C LYS A 29 2.61 -19.11 -0.93
N GLU A 30 2.95 -19.03 0.34
CA GLU A 30 2.27 -19.71 1.44
C GLU A 30 2.10 -18.74 2.60
N CYS A 31 0.99 -18.84 3.33
CA CYS A 31 0.80 -18.06 4.54
C CYS A 31 1.77 -18.58 5.62
N ALA A 32 2.76 -17.77 6.00
CA ALA A 32 3.66 -18.11 7.09
C ALA A 32 2.93 -18.08 8.44
N SER A 33 3.31 -18.97 9.39
CA SER A 33 2.86 -18.85 10.77
C SER A 33 3.57 -17.67 11.44
N THR A 34 2.82 -16.74 11.98
CA THR A 34 3.22 -15.41 12.46
C THR A 34 4.11 -15.42 13.73
N THR A 35 5.26 -16.09 13.72
CA THR A 35 6.20 -16.07 14.85
C THR A 35 7.50 -15.31 14.62
N GLU A 36 7.82 -14.90 13.40
CA GLU A 36 9.01 -14.09 13.15
C GLU A 36 8.69 -12.90 12.24
N THR A 37 9.38 -11.80 12.55
CA THR A 37 9.51 -10.50 11.86
C THR A 37 8.64 -10.27 10.63
N VAL A 38 7.96 -9.11 10.60
CA VAL A 38 7.25 -8.54 9.45
C VAL A 38 8.24 -8.28 8.32
N ASP A 39 8.71 -9.34 7.69
CA ASP A 39 9.18 -9.28 6.32
C ASP A 39 7.90 -9.22 5.48
N PHE A 40 7.84 -8.42 4.43
CA PHE A 40 6.72 -8.40 3.50
C PHE A 40 7.05 -9.29 2.27
N PRO A 41 7.23 -10.62 2.40
CA PRO A 41 7.45 -11.44 1.22
C PRO A 41 6.13 -11.49 0.47
N GLY A 42 6.06 -10.84 -0.69
CA GLY A 42 4.87 -10.90 -1.52
C GLY A 42 4.72 -9.74 -2.47
N SER A 43 3.67 -9.81 -3.28
CA SER A 43 3.24 -8.70 -4.12
C SER A 43 2.07 -8.00 -3.44
N MET A 44 2.28 -6.77 -2.96
CA MET A 44 1.20 -5.97 -2.41
C MET A 44 0.17 -5.69 -3.51
N ILE A 45 -1.11 -5.96 -3.20
CA ILE A 45 -2.23 -5.72 -4.12
C ILE A 45 -3.19 -4.66 -3.60
N TYR A 46 -3.15 -4.36 -2.30
CA TYR A 46 -3.90 -3.25 -1.74
C TYR A 46 -3.40 -2.84 -0.36
N VAL A 47 -3.59 -1.56 -0.04
CA VAL A 47 -3.41 -0.97 1.30
C VAL A 47 -4.64 -0.11 1.57
N TRP A 48 -5.11 -0.12 2.80
CA TRP A 48 -6.24 0.70 3.23
C TRP A 48 -5.96 1.35 4.57
N ALA A 49 -6.41 2.59 4.75
CA ALA A 49 -6.42 3.30 6.03
C ALA A 49 -7.71 4.11 6.18
N PRO A 50 -8.11 4.50 7.41
CA PRO A 50 -9.28 5.33 7.64
C PRO A 50 -9.30 6.58 6.74
N GLY A 51 -10.42 6.77 6.04
CA GLY A 51 -10.61 7.84 5.05
C GLY A 51 -10.39 7.40 3.60
N ASP A 52 -9.86 6.20 3.35
CA ASP A 52 -9.91 5.56 2.03
C ASP A 52 -11.27 4.87 1.84
N GLU A 53 -11.96 5.18 0.75
CA GLU A 53 -13.28 4.62 0.41
C GLU A 53 -13.19 3.35 -0.45
N GLY A 54 -11.98 2.97 -0.88
CA GLY A 54 -11.75 1.86 -1.77
C GLY A 54 -11.04 2.26 -3.05
N MET A 55 -10.53 1.26 -3.77
CA MET A 55 -9.84 1.43 -5.02
C MET A 55 -10.74 1.04 -6.20
N ALA A 56 -10.76 1.90 -7.21
CA ALA A 56 -11.35 1.61 -8.50
C ALA A 56 -10.29 1.72 -9.61
N MET A 57 -10.41 0.88 -10.64
CA MET A 57 -9.54 0.89 -11.81
C MET A 57 -10.36 0.97 -13.10
N THR A 58 -9.73 1.41 -14.18
CA THR A 58 -10.33 1.33 -15.51
C THR A 58 -10.49 -0.13 -15.93
N SER A 59 -11.45 -0.40 -16.82
CA SER A 59 -11.83 -1.77 -17.21
C SER A 59 -10.73 -2.56 -17.92
N ASP A 60 -9.66 -1.91 -18.36
CA ASP A 60 -8.50 -2.46 -19.06
C ASP A 60 -7.27 -2.64 -18.16
N VAL A 61 -7.37 -2.29 -16.86
CA VAL A 61 -6.29 -2.42 -15.87
C VAL A 61 -6.69 -3.39 -14.75
N GLY A 62 -5.77 -4.23 -14.30
CA GLY A 62 -5.99 -5.08 -13.12
C GLY A 62 -4.70 -5.63 -12.52
N PHE A 63 -4.76 -6.00 -11.24
CA PHE A 63 -3.67 -6.71 -10.57
C PHE A 63 -3.64 -8.18 -11.03
N PRO A 64 -2.47 -8.70 -11.46
CA PRO A 64 -2.32 -10.14 -11.71
C PRO A 64 -2.52 -10.93 -10.42
N LEU A 65 -3.62 -11.67 -10.34
CA LEU A 65 -3.93 -12.51 -9.19
C LEU A 65 -3.43 -13.94 -9.41
N PHE A 66 -2.66 -14.40 -8.43
CA PHE A 66 -2.10 -15.73 -8.36
C PHE A 66 -1.13 -16.14 -9.49
N ASP A 67 -0.33 -17.16 -9.24
CA ASP A 67 0.45 -17.94 -10.21
C ASP A 67 0.82 -19.30 -9.60
N THR A 68 1.55 -20.12 -10.34
CA THR A 68 1.95 -21.46 -9.89
C THR A 68 3.23 -21.49 -9.05
N GLU A 69 3.85 -20.36 -8.73
CA GLU A 69 5.21 -20.33 -8.14
C GLU A 69 5.31 -19.47 -6.87
N ASN A 70 4.85 -18.23 -6.92
CA ASN A 70 5.13 -17.16 -5.96
C ASN A 70 3.87 -16.52 -5.36
N ARG A 71 2.71 -16.61 -6.03
CA ARG A 71 1.45 -16.00 -5.60
C ARG A 71 0.37 -17.09 -5.52
N GLN A 72 0.27 -17.83 -4.42
CA GLN A 72 -0.72 -18.90 -4.29
C GLN A 72 -1.71 -18.68 -3.15
N SER A 73 -1.44 -17.69 -2.28
CA SER A 73 -2.25 -17.35 -1.12
C SER A 73 -2.40 -15.84 -0.97
N VAL A 74 -3.45 -15.41 -0.26
CA VAL A 74 -3.66 -14.01 0.13
C VAL A 74 -3.31 -13.87 1.60
N SER A 75 -2.36 -12.99 1.92
CA SER A 75 -2.05 -12.58 3.29
C SER A 75 -2.68 -11.23 3.57
N ILE A 76 -3.45 -11.14 4.66
CA ILE A 76 -4.03 -9.90 5.16
C ILE A 76 -3.40 -9.60 6.51
N GLU A 77 -2.76 -8.44 6.61
CA GLU A 77 -2.28 -7.89 7.88
C GLU A 77 -3.24 -6.79 8.33
N ILE A 78 -3.63 -6.84 9.61
CA ILE A 78 -4.49 -5.83 10.23
C ILE A 78 -3.69 -5.19 11.36
N HIS A 79 -3.40 -3.90 11.24
CA HIS A 79 -2.82 -3.14 12.34
C HIS A 79 -3.94 -2.59 13.22
N TYR A 80 -4.02 -3.09 14.46
CA TYR A 80 -4.93 -2.56 15.47
C TYR A 80 -4.26 -1.50 16.34
N HIS A 81 -4.89 -0.33 16.46
CA HIS A 81 -4.51 0.70 17.42
C HIS A 81 -5.51 0.72 18.59
N ASN A 82 -5.14 0.07 19.71
CA ASN A 82 -5.96 -0.02 20.93
C ASN A 82 -5.27 0.65 22.13
N PRO A 83 -5.12 1.99 22.15
CA PRO A 83 -4.42 2.71 23.21
C PRO A 83 -5.15 2.60 24.56
N SER A 84 -6.45 2.35 24.55
CA SER A 84 -7.28 2.15 25.74
C SER A 84 -7.20 0.73 26.31
N LEU A 85 -6.49 -0.18 25.65
CA LEU A 85 -6.30 -1.58 26.06
C LEU A 85 -7.62 -2.31 26.35
N VAL A 86 -8.65 -2.04 25.54
CA VAL A 86 -9.96 -2.69 25.69
C VAL A 86 -9.80 -4.19 25.43
N PRO A 87 -10.06 -5.07 26.41
CA PRO A 87 -9.84 -6.50 26.26
C PRO A 87 -11.07 -7.22 25.68
N GLY A 88 -10.86 -8.41 25.12
CA GLY A 88 -11.94 -9.34 24.77
C GLY A 88 -12.77 -8.96 23.55
N MET A 89 -12.35 -7.96 22.78
CA MET A 89 -12.98 -7.62 21.49
C MET A 89 -12.67 -8.71 20.47
N ILE A 90 -13.67 -9.08 19.68
CA ILE A 90 -13.54 -9.97 18.53
C ILE A 90 -13.81 -9.10 17.31
N ASP A 91 -12.83 -9.01 16.41
CA ASP A 91 -12.96 -8.27 15.17
C ASP A 91 -13.18 -9.25 14.02
N SER A 92 -14.14 -8.92 13.14
CA SER A 92 -14.37 -9.63 11.87
C SER A 92 -14.20 -8.70 10.65
N SER A 93 -13.38 -7.67 10.79
CA SER A 93 -13.07 -6.73 9.71
C SER A 93 -12.18 -7.38 8.66
N GLY A 94 -12.22 -6.84 7.45
CA GLY A 94 -11.44 -7.32 6.33
C GLY A 94 -11.68 -6.52 5.05
N MET A 95 -11.55 -7.20 3.93
CA MET A 95 -11.52 -6.60 2.60
C MET A 95 -12.41 -7.38 1.63
N ARG A 96 -13.14 -6.67 0.77
CA ARG A 96 -13.82 -7.26 -0.40
C ARG A 96 -13.06 -6.91 -1.66
N PHE A 97 -12.60 -7.94 -2.36
CA PHE A 97 -11.97 -7.82 -3.67
C PHE A 97 -12.94 -8.20 -4.78
N TYR A 98 -12.88 -7.46 -5.88
CA TYR A 98 -13.58 -7.79 -7.11
C TYR A 98 -12.53 -8.21 -8.14
N HIS A 99 -12.75 -9.36 -8.76
CA HIS A 99 -11.81 -9.93 -9.73
C HIS A 99 -12.50 -10.20 -11.07
N ALA A 100 -11.69 -10.25 -12.12
CA ALA A 100 -12.08 -10.75 -13.43
C ALA A 100 -11.42 -12.11 -13.65
N TYR A 101 -12.06 -12.95 -14.47
CA TYR A 101 -11.50 -14.24 -14.87
C TYR A 101 -10.46 -14.11 -15.98
N ASP A 102 -10.65 -13.13 -16.88
CA ASP A 102 -9.73 -12.85 -17.97
C ASP A 102 -8.69 -11.81 -17.55
N GLU A 103 -7.44 -11.98 -18.01
CA GLU A 103 -6.39 -10.98 -17.81
C GLU A 103 -6.77 -9.65 -18.48
N ARG A 104 -6.53 -8.56 -17.76
CA ARG A 104 -6.69 -7.20 -18.27
C ARG A 104 -5.50 -6.84 -19.17
N THR A 105 -5.71 -5.89 -20.08
CA THR A 105 -4.70 -5.44 -21.04
C THR A 105 -3.45 -4.88 -20.35
N HIS A 106 -3.64 -4.16 -19.24
CA HIS A 106 -2.57 -3.55 -18.48
C HIS A 106 -2.48 -4.14 -17.07
N LYS A 107 -1.28 -4.54 -16.66
CA LYS A 107 -1.00 -5.09 -15.34
C LYS A 107 -0.73 -3.95 -14.36
N ALA A 108 -1.53 -3.87 -13.31
CA ALA A 108 -1.29 -2.96 -12.20
C ALA A 108 -0.23 -3.53 -11.25
N GLY A 109 0.45 -2.62 -10.56
CA GLY A 109 1.38 -2.91 -9.47
C GLY A 109 1.40 -1.75 -8.48
N ILE A 110 1.95 -2.01 -7.30
CA ILE A 110 2.20 -0.98 -6.27
C ILE A 110 3.69 -0.74 -6.21
N LEU A 111 4.07 0.54 -6.26
CA LEU A 111 5.44 1.01 -6.05
C LEU A 111 5.49 1.72 -4.70
N GLU A 112 6.24 1.15 -3.77
CA GLU A 112 6.54 1.78 -2.48
C GLU A 112 7.87 2.55 -2.59
N ILE A 113 7.86 3.81 -2.17
CA ILE A 113 9.02 4.70 -2.17
C ILE A 113 9.05 5.49 -0.86
N GLY A 114 10.26 5.83 -0.40
CA GLY A 114 10.44 6.51 0.87
C GLY A 114 11.25 5.68 1.84
N ASP A 115 10.77 5.63 3.08
CA ASP A 115 11.39 4.91 4.20
C ASP A 115 10.33 4.11 4.96
N PRO A 116 9.88 2.99 4.39
CA PRO A 116 8.78 2.20 4.94
C PRO A 116 9.10 1.63 6.34
N TRP A 117 10.39 1.47 6.65
CA TRP A 117 10.88 0.93 7.91
C TRP A 117 11.21 1.99 8.96
N LEU A 118 10.99 3.28 8.65
CA LEU A 118 11.29 4.41 9.54
C LEU A 118 12.75 4.40 10.04
N MET A 119 13.67 3.92 9.22
CA MET A 119 15.09 3.79 9.57
C MET A 119 15.83 5.13 9.46
N LEU A 120 15.31 6.07 8.67
CA LEU A 120 15.84 7.41 8.46
C LEU A 120 17.34 7.45 8.10
N TYR A 121 17.87 6.40 7.47
CA TYR A 121 19.32 6.22 7.25
C TYR A 121 20.13 6.45 8.55
N ASP A 122 19.65 5.90 9.67
CA ASP A 122 20.22 6.05 11.01
C ASP A 122 20.33 7.53 11.50
N THR A 123 19.51 8.42 10.94
CA THR A 123 19.46 9.84 11.32
C THR A 123 18.35 10.10 12.34
N SER A 124 18.64 10.89 13.38
CA SER A 124 17.64 11.30 14.36
C SER A 124 16.64 12.29 13.78
N ILE A 125 15.35 12.14 14.12
CA ILE A 125 14.35 13.19 13.93
C ILE A 125 14.72 14.36 14.85
N GLY A 126 15.06 15.51 14.26
CA GLY A 126 15.38 16.72 15.01
C GLY A 126 14.18 17.30 15.75
N HIS A 127 14.40 18.39 16.48
CA HIS A 127 13.32 19.13 17.16
C HIS A 127 12.65 20.14 16.22
N GLY A 128 11.33 20.31 16.37
CA GLY A 128 10.56 21.28 15.59
C GLY A 128 10.16 20.76 14.21
N LEU A 129 9.97 21.66 13.25
CA LEU A 129 9.66 21.31 11.86
C LEU A 129 10.94 20.85 11.14
N THR A 130 11.05 19.55 10.90
CA THR A 130 12.11 18.95 10.09
C THR A 130 11.59 18.45 8.75
N LYS A 131 12.48 18.37 7.75
CA LYS A 131 12.18 17.77 6.45
C LYS A 131 13.17 16.63 6.20
N HIS A 132 12.63 15.47 5.86
CA HIS A 132 13.40 14.30 5.43
C HIS A 132 13.03 14.01 3.96
N SER A 133 14.00 13.54 3.17
CA SER A 133 13.80 13.27 1.75
C SER A 133 14.51 11.97 1.39
N PHE A 134 13.83 11.15 0.60
CA PHE A 134 14.31 9.85 0.16
C PHE A 134 14.25 9.83 -1.35
N THR A 135 15.29 9.32 -1.98
CA THR A 135 15.46 9.39 -3.43
C THR A 135 15.73 8.00 -3.99
N CYS A 136 14.91 7.56 -4.94
CA CYS A 136 15.29 6.49 -5.87
C CYS A 136 15.93 7.16 -7.11
N PRO A 137 17.27 7.14 -7.23
CA PRO A 137 17.96 7.73 -8.39
C PRO A 137 17.63 7.00 -9.69
N GLY A 138 17.96 7.59 -10.84
CA GLY A 138 17.65 7.01 -12.15
C GLY A 138 18.20 5.59 -12.34
N ASN A 139 19.39 5.29 -11.79
CA ASN A 139 19.93 3.93 -11.82
C ASN A 139 19.15 2.93 -10.93
N CYS A 140 18.44 3.40 -9.90
CA CYS A 140 17.51 2.60 -9.10
C CYS A 140 16.23 2.34 -9.89
N SER A 141 15.59 3.39 -10.41
CA SER A 141 14.33 3.25 -11.16
C SER A 141 14.48 2.39 -12.42
N ASN A 142 15.63 2.49 -13.10
CA ASN A 142 15.91 1.71 -14.31
C ASN A 142 16.02 0.19 -14.06
N THR A 143 16.01 -0.26 -12.80
CA THR A 143 16.03 -1.70 -12.48
C THR A 143 14.65 -2.35 -12.48
N PHE A 144 13.58 -1.57 -12.35
CA PHE A 144 12.21 -2.10 -12.20
C PHE A 144 11.15 -1.36 -13.03
N VAL A 145 11.41 -0.14 -13.49
CA VAL A 145 10.53 0.56 -14.43
C VAL A 145 10.85 0.09 -15.85
N ALA A 146 9.83 -0.38 -16.57
CA ALA A 146 9.98 -0.82 -17.96
C ALA A 146 10.44 0.33 -18.87
N ASP A 147 11.14 0.00 -19.97
CA ASP A 147 11.63 0.99 -20.94
C ASP A 147 10.51 1.84 -21.56
N GLU A 148 9.32 1.25 -21.74
CA GLU A 148 8.10 1.94 -22.19
C GLU A 148 7.46 2.84 -21.12
N GLY A 149 7.95 2.77 -19.89
CA GLY A 149 7.48 3.54 -18.75
C GLY A 149 6.29 2.90 -18.02
N VAL A 150 5.76 3.63 -17.05
CA VAL A 150 4.56 3.28 -16.28
C VAL A 150 3.65 4.51 -16.16
N THR A 151 2.35 4.27 -15.98
CA THR A 151 1.38 5.33 -15.69
C THR A 151 0.99 5.26 -14.21
N ILE A 152 1.11 6.38 -13.50
CA ILE A 152 0.66 6.48 -12.11
C ILE A 152 -0.85 6.74 -12.12
N LEU A 153 -1.63 5.81 -11.57
CA LEU A 153 -3.09 5.89 -11.52
C LEU A 153 -3.60 6.51 -10.22
N SER A 154 -2.90 6.27 -9.12
CA SER A 154 -3.23 6.77 -7.79
C SER A 154 -1.97 6.86 -6.94
N GLU A 155 -1.99 7.73 -5.94
CA GLU A 155 -0.92 7.90 -4.95
C GLU A 155 -1.51 7.92 -3.55
N ALA A 156 -0.93 7.13 -2.64
CA ALA A 156 -1.29 7.08 -1.23
C ALA A 156 -0.11 7.54 -0.38
N LEU A 157 -0.18 8.77 0.14
CA LEU A 157 0.84 9.31 1.04
C LEU A 157 0.54 8.90 2.48
N HIS A 158 1.53 8.26 3.11
CA HIS A 158 1.42 7.67 4.46
C HIS A 158 2.50 8.19 5.40
N VAL A 159 2.08 8.74 6.54
CA VAL A 159 2.94 9.13 7.66
C VAL A 159 2.23 8.90 8.97
N HIS A 160 3.00 8.64 10.03
CA HIS A 160 2.50 8.52 11.39
C HIS A 160 2.19 9.88 12.03
N LYS A 161 1.81 9.86 13.31
CA LYS A 161 1.30 10.99 14.09
C LYS A 161 2.13 12.28 14.05
N SER A 162 3.46 12.21 13.89
CA SER A 162 4.34 13.38 13.86
C SER A 162 4.48 14.03 12.48
N GLY A 163 3.95 13.39 11.42
CA GLY A 163 4.00 13.93 10.07
C GLY A 163 3.05 15.12 9.89
N VAL A 164 3.56 16.17 9.23
CA VAL A 164 2.78 17.39 8.97
C VAL A 164 2.36 17.51 7.51
N GLY A 165 3.16 16.96 6.59
CA GLY A 165 2.84 16.97 5.16
C GLY A 165 3.84 16.13 4.37
N MET A 166 3.41 15.66 3.21
CA MET A 166 4.22 14.84 2.32
C MET A 166 4.05 15.26 0.87
N THR A 167 5.12 15.11 0.12
CA THR A 167 5.16 15.37 -1.32
C THR A 167 5.91 14.28 -2.03
N ASN A 168 5.42 13.87 -3.18
CA ASN A 168 6.12 12.96 -4.08
C ASN A 168 6.46 13.69 -5.39
N GLU A 169 7.69 13.52 -5.88
CA GLU A 169 8.20 14.20 -7.07
C GLU A 169 8.80 13.19 -8.05
N VAL A 170 8.38 13.27 -9.32
CA VAL A 170 9.05 12.57 -10.42
C VAL A 170 9.95 13.55 -11.14
N ILE A 171 11.26 13.29 -11.15
CA ILE A 171 12.25 14.18 -11.76
C ILE A 171 12.83 13.53 -13.01
N ARG A 172 12.82 14.23 -14.15
CA ARG A 172 13.48 13.79 -15.40
C ARG A 172 14.33 14.93 -15.93
N ASN A 173 15.59 14.64 -16.26
CA ASN A 173 16.55 15.65 -16.78
C ASN A 173 16.67 16.91 -15.90
N GLY A 174 16.48 16.77 -14.58
CA GLY A 174 16.53 17.90 -13.63
C GLY A 174 15.23 18.69 -13.47
N GLU A 175 14.17 18.35 -14.19
CA GLU A 175 12.85 19.00 -14.08
C GLU A 175 11.82 18.10 -13.37
N VAL A 176 10.92 18.71 -12.60
CA VAL A 176 9.83 17.99 -11.90
C VAL A 176 8.62 17.84 -12.83
N PHE A 177 8.18 16.60 -13.04
CA PHE A 177 7.11 16.22 -13.98
C PHE A 177 5.80 15.83 -13.30
N SER A 178 5.84 15.32 -12.07
CA SER A 178 4.66 14.95 -11.29
C SER A 178 4.83 15.42 -9.85
N TYR A 179 3.71 15.82 -9.23
CA TYR A 179 3.66 16.37 -7.88
C TYR A 179 2.43 15.86 -7.13
N GLY A 180 2.61 14.82 -6.33
CA GLY A 180 1.62 14.39 -5.34
C GLY A 180 1.78 15.22 -4.07
N ARG A 181 0.70 15.73 -3.47
CA ARG A 181 0.75 16.51 -2.21
C ARG A 181 -0.39 16.13 -1.26
N ARG A 182 -0.05 15.91 0.01
CA ARG A 182 -1.00 15.80 1.12
C ARG A 182 -0.56 16.67 2.29
#